data_AF-R1G0C7-F1
#
_entry.id   AF-R1G0C7-F1
#
_cell.length_a   1.000
_cell.length_b   1.000
_cell.length_c   1.000
_cell.angle_alpha   90.00
_cell.angle_beta   90.00
_cell.angle_gamma   90.00
#
_symmetry.space_group_name_H-M   'P 1'
#
loop_
_entity.id
_entity.type
_entity.pdbx_description
1 polymer ?
#
loop_
_entity_poly.entity_id
_entity_poly.type
_entity_poly.pdbx_seq_one_letter_code
_entity_poly.pdbx_strand_id
1 'polypeptide(L)'
;MQPMAAADVAAAVGRAATGAPAGGVTEVAGPEVFGLDEWVRTVLTARSDPRPVVTDPQAPYFGAVPGPEDLLPGPGAQLAETTLAEWLARP
;
A
#
# COMPACT_ATOMS: atom_id res chain seq x y z
N MET A 1 7.01 -0.60 -0.50
CA MET A 1 5.61 -0.18 -0.77
C MET A 1 4.91 0.23 0.50
N GLN A 2 3.82 1.01 0.42
CA GLN A 2 3.09 1.53 1.59
C GLN A 2 1.58 1.20 1.51
N PRO A 3 1.14 0.03 2.04
CA PRO A 3 -0.22 -0.45 1.90
C PRO A 3 -1.21 0.41 2.68
N MET A 4 -2.36 0.69 2.07
CA MET A 4 -3.38 1.56 2.65
C MET A 4 -4.70 0.80 2.83
N ALA A 5 -5.37 1.00 3.98
CA ALA A 5 -6.67 0.41 4.22
C ALA A 5 -7.71 0.93 3.21
N ALA A 6 -8.65 0.09 2.78
CA ALA A 6 -9.64 0.47 1.77
C ALA A 6 -10.50 1.68 2.19
N ALA A 7 -10.79 1.83 3.49
CA ALA A 7 -11.51 3.00 4.01
C ALA A 7 -10.71 4.30 3.81
N ASP A 8 -9.39 4.25 3.99
CA ASP A 8 -8.51 5.41 3.78
C ASP A 8 -8.37 5.74 2.29
N VAL A 9 -8.35 4.71 1.42
CA VAL A 9 -8.43 4.87 -0.04
C VAL A 9 -9.71 5.61 -0.42
N ALA A 10 -10.85 5.17 0.08
CA ALA A 10 -12.13 5.81 -0.18
C ALA A 10 -12.17 7.27 0.32
N ALA A 11 -11.61 7.54 1.50
CA ALA A 11 -11.52 8.89 2.04
C ALA A 11 -10.62 9.80 1.18
N ALA A 12 -9.47 9.29 0.72
CA ALA A 12 -8.57 10.02 -0.17
C ALA A 12 -9.23 10.36 -1.51
N VAL A 13 -9.90 9.39 -2.14
CA VAL A 13 -10.66 9.60 -3.38
C VAL A 13 -11.79 10.61 -3.16
N GLY A 14 -12.52 10.51 -2.05
CA GLY A 14 -13.56 11.47 -1.68
C GLY A 14 -13.03 12.89 -1.60
N ARG A 15 -11.91 13.11 -0.90
CA ARG A 15 -11.26 14.43 -0.81
C ARG A 15 -10.85 14.97 -2.18
N ALA A 16 -10.28 14.13 -3.03
CA ALA A 16 -9.87 14.53 -4.39
C ALA A 16 -11.09 14.90 -5.26
N ALA A 17 -12.19 14.15 -5.15
CA ALA A 17 -13.39 14.38 -5.94
C ALA A 17 -14.19 15.63 -5.52
N THR A 18 -14.20 15.97 -4.23
CA THR A 18 -14.95 17.11 -3.70
C THR A 18 -14.10 18.36 -3.46
N GLY A 19 -12.78 18.24 -3.58
CA GLY A 19 -11.83 19.33 -3.33
C GLY A 19 -11.65 20.26 -4.53
N ALA A 20 -10.82 21.29 -4.34
CA ALA A 20 -10.36 22.10 -5.46
C ALA A 20 -9.52 21.25 -6.43
N PRO A 21 -9.62 21.48 -7.76
CA PRO A 21 -8.81 20.75 -8.72
C PRO A 21 -7.31 20.88 -8.42
N ALA A 22 -6.63 19.74 -8.28
CA ALA A 22 -5.19 19.71 -7.98
C ALA A 22 -4.32 20.15 -9.16
N GLY A 23 -4.86 20.13 -10.39
CA GLY A 23 -4.10 20.47 -11.61
C GLY A 23 -2.93 19.51 -11.88
N GLY A 24 -2.95 18.30 -11.33
CA GLY A 24 -1.85 17.35 -11.39
C GLY A 24 -2.18 16.04 -10.66
N VAL A 25 -1.13 15.27 -10.35
CA VAL A 25 -1.23 14.00 -9.60
C VAL A 25 -1.11 14.28 -8.11
N THR A 26 -1.98 13.67 -7.31
CA THR A 26 -1.85 13.61 -5.85
C THR A 26 -1.56 12.17 -5.47
N GLU A 27 -0.40 11.93 -4.88
CA GLU A 27 -0.05 10.60 -4.39
C GLU A 27 -0.49 10.40 -2.94
N VAL A 28 -0.96 9.19 -2.64
CA VAL A 28 -1.49 8.79 -1.35
C VAL A 28 -0.95 7.41 -1.00
N ALA A 29 -0.73 7.15 0.29
CA ALA A 29 -0.13 5.91 0.76
C ALA A 29 -0.51 5.61 2.21
N GLY A 30 -0.29 4.37 2.63
CA GLY A 30 -0.38 4.02 4.05
C GLY A 30 0.75 4.61 4.90
N PRO A 31 0.64 4.55 6.23
CA PRO A 31 1.62 5.15 7.13
C PRO A 31 2.97 4.42 7.15
N GLU A 32 3.00 3.15 6.78
CA GLU A 32 4.14 2.26 7.03
C GLU A 32 4.73 1.71 5.73
N VAL A 33 6.05 1.57 5.70
CA VAL A 33 6.79 1.00 4.56
C VAL A 33 7.07 -0.48 4.82
N PHE A 34 6.75 -1.32 3.83
CA PHE A 34 7.03 -2.75 3.85
C PHE A 34 7.67 -3.22 2.54
N GLY A 35 8.39 -4.34 2.61
CA GLY A 35 8.62 -5.19 1.44
C GLY A 35 7.30 -5.77 0.92
N LEU A 36 7.18 -5.97 -0.40
CA LEU A 36 5.97 -6.58 -0.99
C LEU A 36 5.70 -7.97 -0.43
N ASP A 37 6.75 -8.77 -0.30
CA ASP A 37 6.72 -10.10 0.30
C ASP A 37 6.37 -10.06 1.80
N GLU A 38 6.97 -9.13 2.55
CA GLU A 38 6.70 -8.93 3.98
C GLU A 38 5.23 -8.56 4.23
N TRP A 39 4.70 -7.60 3.47
CA TRP A 39 3.31 -7.19 3.56
C TRP A 39 2.37 -8.36 3.28
N VAL A 40 2.58 -9.07 2.18
CA VAL A 40 1.76 -10.23 1.81
C VAL A 40 1.85 -11.33 2.87
N ARG A 41 3.04 -11.63 3.39
CA ARG A 41 3.24 -12.64 4.44
C ARG A 41 2.48 -12.28 5.72
N THR A 42 2.54 -11.03 6.13
CA THR A 42 1.81 -10.53 7.31
C THR A 42 0.30 -10.70 7.14
N VAL A 43 -0.25 -10.31 5.98
CA VAL A 43 -1.69 -10.43 5.70
C VAL A 43 -2.15 -11.88 5.63
N LEU A 44 -1.40 -12.77 4.95
CA LEU A 44 -1.74 -14.19 4.89
C LEU A 44 -1.72 -14.84 6.27
N THR A 45 -0.70 -14.52 7.08
CA THR A 45 -0.59 -15.01 8.46
C THR A 45 -1.78 -14.58 9.31
N ALA A 46 -2.15 -13.29 9.27
CA ALA A 46 -3.30 -12.76 10.02
C ALA A 46 -4.62 -13.43 9.62
N ARG A 47 -4.73 -13.89 8.36
CA ARG A 47 -5.91 -14.58 7.82
C ARG A 47 -5.86 -16.10 7.98
N SER A 48 -4.84 -16.65 8.64
CA SER A 48 -4.59 -18.10 8.73
C SER A 48 -4.53 -18.78 7.35
N ASP A 49 -4.04 -18.08 6.35
CA ASP A 49 -3.87 -18.60 4.99
C ASP A 49 -2.49 -19.29 4.88
N PRO A 50 -2.44 -20.60 4.55
CA PRO A 50 -1.22 -21.38 4.62
C PRO A 50 -0.32 -21.22 3.38
N ARG A 51 -0.72 -20.43 2.37
CA ARG A 51 0.08 -20.28 1.15
C ARG A 51 1.44 -19.67 1.48
N PRO A 52 2.55 -20.28 1.03
CA PRO A 52 3.88 -19.74 1.30
C PRO A 52 4.13 -18.49 0.45
N VAL A 53 4.78 -17.49 1.05
CA VAL A 53 5.34 -16.36 0.32
C VAL A 53 6.81 -16.64 0.03
N VAL A 54 7.16 -16.68 -1.25
CA VAL A 54 8.53 -16.87 -1.75
C VAL A 54 8.98 -15.57 -2.41
N THR A 55 10.12 -15.05 -1.95
CA THR A 55 10.71 -13.82 -2.47
C THR A 55 11.60 -14.15 -3.67
N ASP A 56 11.37 -13.48 -4.80
CA ASP A 56 12.21 -13.57 -5.99
C ASP A 56 12.51 -12.13 -6.49
N PRO A 57 13.76 -11.64 -6.33
CA PRO A 57 14.15 -10.30 -6.78
C PRO A 57 14.07 -10.09 -8.29
N GLN A 58 13.86 -11.13 -9.09
CA GLN A 58 13.70 -11.06 -10.54
C GLN A 58 12.26 -11.33 -10.99
N ALA A 59 11.33 -11.56 -10.05
CA ALA A 59 9.93 -11.72 -10.38
C ALA A 59 9.35 -10.41 -10.95
N PRO A 60 8.73 -10.44 -12.14
CA PRO A 60 8.15 -9.23 -12.71
C PRO A 60 6.88 -8.78 -11.96
N TYR A 61 6.81 -7.49 -11.66
CA TYR A 61 5.61 -6.77 -11.24
C TYR A 61 5.00 -6.04 -12.45
N PHE A 62 3.87 -6.54 -12.97
CA PHE A 62 3.26 -6.05 -14.21
C PHE A 62 4.24 -5.93 -15.40
N GLY A 63 5.17 -6.88 -15.52
CA GLY A 63 6.14 -6.95 -16.62
C GLY A 63 7.44 -6.17 -16.39
N ALA A 64 7.56 -5.39 -15.32
CA ALA A 64 8.79 -4.72 -14.92
C ALA A 64 9.43 -5.43 -13.72
N VAL A 65 10.75 -5.37 -13.56
CA VAL A 65 11.43 -5.80 -12.34
C VAL A 65 11.70 -4.55 -11.50
N PRO A 66 10.86 -4.25 -10.48
CA PRO A 66 11.00 -3.03 -9.72
C PRO A 66 12.26 -3.06 -8.83
N GLY A 67 12.94 -1.93 -8.72
CA GLY A 67 13.91 -1.68 -7.67
C GLY A 67 13.25 -1.54 -6.29
N PRO A 68 14.07 -1.43 -5.22
CA PRO A 68 13.57 -1.40 -3.84
C PRO A 68 12.57 -0.28 -3.53
N GLU A 69 12.68 0.85 -4.23
CA GLU A 69 11.90 2.06 -3.98
C GLU A 69 10.83 2.32 -5.05
N ASP A 70 10.81 1.57 -6.15
CA ASP A 70 9.94 1.83 -7.31
C ASP A 70 8.44 1.63 -7.01
N LEU A 71 8.11 0.96 -5.90
CA LEU A 71 6.74 0.76 -5.41
C LEU A 71 6.40 1.66 -4.21
N LEU A 72 7.24 2.65 -3.90
CA LEU A 72 6.96 3.69 -2.92
C LEU A 72 6.32 4.88 -3.63
N PRO A 73 5.47 5.64 -2.93
CA PRO A 73 5.04 6.91 -3.47
C PRO A 73 6.23 7.89 -3.52
N GLY A 74 6.12 8.90 -4.37
CA GLY A 74 7.06 9.99 -4.46
C GLY A 74 7.05 10.93 -3.24
N PRO A 75 7.99 11.88 -3.19
CA PRO A 75 8.07 12.86 -2.12
C PRO A 75 6.78 13.67 -1.99
N GLY A 76 6.33 13.89 -0.74
CA GLY A 76 5.14 14.69 -0.45
C GLY A 76 3.81 13.95 -0.58
N ALA A 77 3.83 12.63 -0.72
CA ALA A 77 2.63 11.80 -0.65
C ALA A 77 1.87 12.02 0.65
N GLN A 78 0.54 12.06 0.55
CA GLN A 78 -0.32 12.16 1.72
C GLN A 78 -0.45 10.77 2.36
N LEU A 79 0.09 10.63 3.57
CA LEU A 79 0.02 9.38 4.31
C LEU A 79 -1.30 9.29 5.08
N ALA A 80 -1.97 8.15 4.96
CA ALA A 80 -3.09 7.79 5.81
C ALA A 80 -2.61 7.41 7.22
N GLU A 81 -3.55 7.30 8.15
CA GLU A 81 -3.25 7.08 9.57
C GLU A 81 -3.37 5.61 9.98
N THR A 82 -4.22 4.81 9.33
CA THR A 82 -4.47 3.42 9.74
C THR A 82 -3.26 2.54 9.42
N THR A 83 -2.61 2.01 10.45
CA THR A 83 -1.52 1.04 10.33
C THR A 83 -2.02 -0.31 9.80
N LEU A 84 -1.11 -1.15 9.29
CA LEU A 84 -1.48 -2.49 8.85
C LEU A 84 -2.05 -3.33 10.00
N ALA A 85 -1.49 -3.20 11.20
CA ALA A 85 -1.95 -3.90 12.39
C ALA A 85 -3.37 -3.48 12.79
N GLU A 86 -3.65 -2.17 12.82
CA GLU A 86 -5.00 -1.66 13.10
C GLU A 86 -6.01 -2.07 12.03
N TRP A 87 -5.60 -2.06 10.76
CA TRP A 87 -6.45 -2.51 9.67
C TRP A 87 -6.81 -4.00 9.83
N LEU A 88 -5.85 -4.86 10.14
CA LEU A 88 -6.06 -6.30 10.30
C LEU A 88 -6.84 -6.67 11.58
N ALA A 89 -6.84 -5.80 12.59
CA ALA A 89 -7.62 -5.99 13.82
C ALA A 89 -9.11 -5.65 13.66
N ARG A 90 -9.51 -5.01 12.55
CA ARG A 90 -10.91 -4.68 12.26
C ARG A 90 -11.64 -5.91 11.68
N PRO A 91 -12.90 -6.15 12.07
CA PRO A 91 -13.70 -7.29 11.63
C PRO A 91 -14.10 -7.23 10.16
#